data_AF-A0A8R1HK75-F1
#
_entry.id   AF-A0A8R1HK75-F1
#
_cell.length_a   1.000
_cell.length_b   1.000
_cell.length_c   1.000
_cell.angle_alpha   90.00
_cell.angle_beta   90.00
_cell.angle_gamma   90.00
#
_symmetry.space_group_name_H-M   'P 1'
#
loop_
_entity.id
_entity.type
_entity.pdbx_description
1 polymer ?
#
loop_
_entity_poly.entity_id
_entity_poly.type
_entity_poly.pdbx_seq_one_letter_code
_entity_poly.pdbx_strand_id
1 'polypeptide(L)'
;MISLSLLSCILGTVISQEYGPITAHFDAWLDVNGYGKYDYARLDLGTAGSFGGLSSEKDIQFVSFVFEYYFDTSKDPVIFFHGNSDAALTANNFSTGWTKTVKYFLSQGYTLAHLYGTSWGNTNTTAAVERDHDCATVTRLRKFTEAVMEYTGAKQINIISHSMGVTLARKVIFGGYINAEDGECFIGKPLGNKVRAILGIAGANFGLCACVGHWLGVMWPTCNDDNGLWPGETCYPNRLDGMCATSPLPYPCNGLTYSKFLMDLNNSKMKPAQHIFSMWSMGDDLIGDGNMVWGRPTSEIPYSDGNKVYTNYTHMETKLNTTADQFHIITQLSIP
;
A
#
# COMPACT_ATOMS: atom_id res chain seq x y z
N MET A 1 -39.95 -9.12 54.26
CA MET A 1 -40.29 -9.35 52.84
C MET A 1 -39.09 -8.95 52.02
N ILE A 2 -38.56 -9.91 51.27
CA ILE A 2 -37.23 -9.90 50.65
C ILE A 2 -37.24 -8.99 49.42
N SER A 3 -36.31 -8.04 49.37
CA SER A 3 -36.03 -7.22 48.18
C SER A 3 -35.11 -8.01 47.26
N LEU A 4 -35.64 -8.49 46.13
CA LEU A 4 -34.84 -9.03 45.03
C LEU A 4 -34.44 -7.86 44.11
N SER A 5 -33.20 -7.39 44.24
CA SER A 5 -32.59 -6.49 43.26
C SER A 5 -31.86 -7.35 42.24
N LEU A 6 -32.46 -7.55 41.06
CA LEU A 6 -31.80 -8.17 39.91
C LEU A 6 -30.65 -7.26 39.45
N LEU A 7 -29.42 -7.68 39.72
CA LEU A 7 -28.23 -7.08 39.14
C LEU A 7 -28.11 -7.60 37.69
N SER A 8 -28.65 -6.84 36.75
CA SER A 8 -28.49 -7.11 35.32
C SER A 8 -27.05 -6.77 34.93
N CYS A 9 -26.15 -7.77 34.94
CA CYS A 9 -24.87 -7.66 34.26
C CYS A 9 -25.14 -7.65 32.75
N ILE A 10 -25.20 -6.45 32.18
CA ILE A 10 -25.11 -6.27 30.73
C ILE A 10 -23.69 -6.70 30.37
N LEU A 11 -23.54 -7.93 29.88
CA LEU A 11 -22.36 -8.30 29.09
C LEU A 11 -22.34 -7.36 27.91
N GLY A 12 -21.49 -6.33 27.99
CA GLY A 12 -21.11 -5.56 26.82
C GLY A 12 -20.56 -6.54 25.80
N THR A 13 -21.17 -6.61 24.63
CA THR A 13 -20.58 -7.26 23.48
C THR A 13 -19.30 -6.51 23.15
N VAL A 14 -18.17 -7.02 23.64
CA VAL A 14 -16.85 -6.64 23.16
C VAL A 14 -16.86 -6.96 21.67
N ILE A 15 -16.94 -5.93 20.84
CA ILE A 15 -16.82 -6.08 19.39
C ILE A 15 -15.46 -6.75 19.18
N SER A 16 -15.51 -7.99 18.68
CA SER A 16 -14.37 -8.85 18.49
C SER A 16 -13.25 -8.11 17.73
N GLN A 17 -12.13 -7.95 18.42
CA GLN A 17 -10.81 -7.68 17.90
C GLN A 17 -10.48 -8.74 16.84
N GLU A 18 -10.77 -8.53 15.55
CA GLU A 18 -10.39 -9.58 14.57
C GLU A 18 -8.91 -9.46 14.21
N TYR A 19 -8.41 -8.26 13.84
CA TYR A 19 -7.01 -8.09 13.38
C TYR A 19 -6.30 -6.80 13.81
N GLY A 20 -7.03 -5.77 14.24
CA GLY A 20 -6.51 -4.42 14.47
C GLY A 20 -6.98 -3.81 15.81
N PRO A 21 -6.36 -2.72 16.29
CA PRO A 21 -5.17 -2.03 15.72
C PRO A 21 -3.89 -2.89 15.84
N ILE A 22 -2.71 -2.32 15.52
CA ILE A 22 -1.44 -2.94 15.93
C ILE A 22 -1.48 -3.37 17.39
N THR A 23 -0.80 -4.47 17.69
CA THR A 23 -0.76 -5.05 19.03
C THR A 23 -0.16 -4.07 20.05
N ALA A 24 -0.62 -4.13 21.29
CA ALA A 24 -0.07 -3.32 22.38
C ALA A 24 1.45 -3.52 22.56
N HIS A 25 1.96 -4.73 22.25
CA HIS A 25 3.40 -4.99 22.26
C HIS A 25 4.13 -4.17 21.19
N PHE A 26 3.61 -4.14 19.95
CA PHE A 26 4.26 -3.37 18.90
C PHE A 26 4.12 -1.87 19.13
N ASP A 27 2.97 -1.40 19.59
CA ASP A 27 2.74 0.02 19.93
C ASP A 27 3.71 0.51 21.03
N ALA A 28 3.83 -0.25 22.13
CA ALA A 28 4.80 0.07 23.18
C ALA A 28 6.26 0.01 22.68
N TRP A 29 6.58 -0.92 21.77
CA TRP A 29 7.91 -0.97 21.16
C TRP A 29 8.17 0.26 20.29
N LEU A 30 7.19 0.72 19.51
CA LEU A 30 7.32 1.93 18.67
C LEU A 30 7.60 3.17 19.52
N ASP A 31 6.91 3.32 20.66
CA ASP A 31 7.13 4.43 21.59
C ASP A 31 8.57 4.46 22.11
N VAL A 32 9.08 3.32 22.58
CA VAL A 32 10.42 3.20 23.16
C VAL A 32 11.53 3.37 22.10
N ASN A 33 11.25 3.05 20.83
CA ASN A 33 12.24 3.09 19.75
C ASN A 33 12.14 4.35 18.85
N GLY A 34 11.46 5.40 19.32
CA GLY A 34 11.44 6.71 18.65
C GLY A 34 10.47 6.82 17.47
N TYR A 35 9.57 5.85 17.32
CA TYR A 35 8.52 5.84 16.31
C TYR A 35 7.15 6.29 16.84
N GLY A 36 6.97 6.43 18.16
CA GLY A 36 5.70 6.80 18.78
C GLY A 36 5.08 8.10 18.24
N LYS A 37 5.90 9.09 17.87
CA LYS A 37 5.43 10.38 17.29
C LYS A 37 4.61 10.24 16.01
N TYR A 38 4.71 9.09 15.34
CA TYR A 38 3.95 8.86 14.12
C TYR A 38 2.51 8.44 14.42
N ASP A 39 2.16 7.86 15.56
CA ASP A 39 0.81 7.31 15.80
C ASP A 39 0.41 6.28 14.73
N TYR A 40 1.10 5.13 14.72
CA TYR A 40 0.81 4.05 13.76
C TYR A 40 -0.42 3.23 14.13
N ALA A 41 -0.87 3.30 15.39
CA ALA A 41 -2.09 2.65 15.84
C ALA A 41 -3.32 3.19 15.11
N ARG A 42 -3.35 4.50 14.80
CA ARG A 42 -4.47 5.14 14.08
C ARG A 42 -5.80 4.88 14.77
N LEU A 43 -5.82 5.12 16.09
CA LEU A 43 -7.00 4.90 16.93
C LEU A 43 -8.18 5.81 16.54
N ASP A 44 -7.92 6.90 15.80
CA ASP A 44 -8.93 7.72 15.15
C ASP A 44 -9.81 6.95 14.14
N LEU A 45 -9.29 5.86 13.57
CA LEU A 45 -10.02 4.91 12.70
C LEU A 45 -10.45 3.64 13.44
N GLY A 46 -10.35 3.62 14.77
CA GLY A 46 -10.66 2.46 15.60
C GLY A 46 -9.83 1.23 15.24
N THR A 47 -10.47 0.05 15.23
CA THR A 47 -9.81 -1.22 14.89
C THR A 47 -9.40 -1.31 13.42
N ALA A 48 -9.86 -0.40 12.56
CA ALA A 48 -9.55 -0.41 11.14
C ALA A 48 -8.23 0.30 10.79
N GLY A 49 -7.70 1.09 11.73
CA GLY A 49 -6.60 2.00 11.48
C GLY A 49 -5.27 1.31 11.17
N SER A 50 -5.04 0.13 11.72
CA SER A 50 -3.78 -0.58 11.59
C SER A 50 -3.90 -2.06 11.98
N PHE A 51 -2.85 -2.84 11.74
CA PHE A 51 -2.71 -4.22 12.23
C PHE A 51 -1.26 -4.64 12.25
N GLY A 52 -0.96 -5.62 13.12
CA GLY A 52 0.33 -6.31 13.15
C GLY A 52 1.01 -6.31 14.51
N GLY A 53 1.99 -7.21 14.62
CA GLY A 53 2.85 -7.41 15.77
C GLY A 53 2.50 -8.61 16.64
N LEU A 54 3.31 -8.81 17.68
CA LEU A 54 3.25 -9.98 18.55
C LEU A 54 2.02 -9.93 19.47
N SER A 55 1.32 -11.05 19.56
CA SER A 55 0.13 -11.28 20.37
C SER A 55 0.37 -12.37 21.42
N SER A 56 -0.19 -12.18 22.63
CA SER A 56 0.21 -12.89 23.85
C SER A 56 -0.03 -14.41 23.86
N GLU A 57 -0.91 -14.95 23.02
CA GLU A 57 -1.28 -16.38 23.11
C GLU A 57 -0.52 -17.29 22.13
N LYS A 58 -0.02 -16.77 21.02
CA LYS A 58 0.67 -17.56 19.96
C LYS A 58 2.13 -17.21 19.80
N ASP A 59 2.51 -16.02 20.23
CA ASP A 59 3.86 -15.49 20.04
C ASP A 59 4.68 -15.49 21.34
N ILE A 60 4.15 -16.10 22.41
CA ILE A 60 4.85 -16.35 23.67
C ILE A 60 5.22 -17.83 23.75
N GLN A 61 6.50 -18.14 23.92
CA GLN A 61 6.97 -19.49 24.24
C GLN A 61 7.55 -19.53 25.66
N PHE A 62 7.35 -20.65 26.34
CA PHE A 62 7.98 -20.90 27.63
C PHE A 62 9.39 -21.44 27.40
N VAL A 63 10.40 -20.61 27.65
CA VAL A 63 11.80 -20.96 27.47
C VAL A 63 12.52 -20.73 28.80
N SER A 64 13.22 -21.74 29.32
CA SER A 64 14.07 -21.61 30.51
C SER A 64 13.39 -20.92 31.71
N PHE A 65 12.19 -21.38 32.06
CA PHE A 65 11.39 -20.91 33.21
C PHE A 65 10.79 -19.50 33.11
N VAL A 66 10.90 -18.84 31.95
CA VAL A 66 10.27 -17.53 31.67
C VAL A 66 9.45 -17.58 30.38
N PHE A 67 8.42 -16.74 30.30
CA PHE A 67 7.68 -16.50 29.06
C PHE A 67 8.39 -15.42 28.26
N GLU A 68 8.81 -15.73 27.04
CA GLU A 68 9.49 -14.81 26.15
C GLU A 68 8.74 -14.72 24.82
N TYR A 69 8.72 -13.52 24.24
CA TYR A 69 8.15 -13.31 22.92
C TYR A 69 9.09 -13.86 21.84
N TYR A 70 8.55 -14.59 20.88
CA TYR A 70 9.31 -15.20 19.79
C TYR A 70 8.77 -14.77 18.44
N PHE A 71 9.66 -14.27 17.56
CA PHE A 71 9.34 -14.05 16.16
C PHE A 71 9.56 -15.36 15.37
N ASP A 72 8.50 -15.88 14.76
CA ASP A 72 8.64 -16.90 13.73
C ASP A 72 9.40 -16.31 12.52
N THR A 73 10.63 -16.77 12.33
CA THR A 73 11.52 -16.33 11.24
C THR A 73 11.41 -17.21 9.99
N SER A 74 10.48 -18.17 9.96
CA SER A 74 10.25 -19.03 8.78
C SER A 74 9.62 -18.28 7.61
N LYS A 75 9.04 -17.10 7.84
CA LYS A 75 8.40 -16.27 6.82
C LYS A 75 8.85 -14.82 6.97
N ASP A 76 9.23 -14.20 5.86
CA ASP A 76 9.55 -12.78 5.84
C ASP A 76 8.26 -11.95 6.08
N PRO A 77 8.33 -10.85 6.87
CA PRO A 77 7.19 -9.97 7.11
C PRO A 77 6.61 -9.41 5.80
N VAL A 78 5.29 -9.20 5.78
CA VAL A 78 4.56 -8.60 4.67
C VAL A 78 3.99 -7.26 5.11
N ILE A 79 4.37 -6.19 4.42
CA ILE A 79 3.91 -4.82 4.69
C ILE A 79 2.91 -4.39 3.63
N PHE A 80 1.77 -3.88 4.07
CA PHE A 80 0.63 -3.55 3.21
C PHE A 80 0.45 -2.05 3.03
N PHE A 81 0.34 -1.59 1.78
CA PHE A 81 0.15 -0.19 1.41
C PHE A 81 -1.19 -0.02 0.70
N HIS A 82 -2.21 0.49 1.39
CA HIS A 82 -3.54 0.72 0.82
C HIS A 82 -3.55 1.91 -0.17
N GLY A 83 -4.63 1.99 -0.95
CA GLY A 83 -4.88 3.04 -1.93
C GLY A 83 -5.37 4.37 -1.35
N ASN A 84 -5.57 5.34 -2.23
CA ASN A 84 -6.06 6.68 -1.85
C ASN A 84 -7.44 6.59 -1.16
N SER A 85 -7.63 7.33 -0.06
CA SER A 85 -8.83 7.34 0.78
C SER A 85 -9.31 5.96 1.30
N ASP A 86 -8.41 4.98 1.37
CA ASP A 86 -8.65 3.66 1.97
C ASP A 86 -8.11 3.60 3.42
N ALA A 87 -8.13 2.43 4.04
CA ALA A 87 -7.55 2.17 5.36
C ALA A 87 -6.75 0.86 5.38
N ALA A 88 -6.06 0.59 6.48
CA ALA A 88 -5.31 -0.66 6.68
C ALA A 88 -6.26 -1.87 6.72
N LEU A 89 -7.38 -1.75 7.42
CA LEU A 89 -8.46 -2.74 7.43
C LEU A 89 -9.78 -2.07 7.02
N THR A 90 -10.84 -2.85 6.94
CA THR A 90 -12.17 -2.36 6.52
C THR A 90 -12.72 -1.38 7.55
N ALA A 91 -12.78 -0.10 7.18
CA ALA A 91 -13.37 0.96 8.00
C ALA A 91 -14.82 1.25 7.60
N ASN A 92 -15.16 1.12 6.32
CA ASN A 92 -16.50 1.32 5.77
C ASN A 92 -16.61 0.66 4.37
N ASN A 93 -17.73 0.86 3.67
CA ASN A 93 -17.98 0.25 2.35
C ASN A 93 -17.05 0.74 1.24
N PHE A 94 -16.43 1.91 1.40
CA PHE A 94 -15.50 2.50 0.42
C PHE A 94 -14.04 2.28 0.83
N SER A 95 -13.75 2.32 2.13
CA SER A 95 -12.44 1.99 2.70
C SER A 95 -12.41 0.54 3.16
N THR A 96 -12.12 -0.35 2.22
CA THR A 96 -12.20 -1.80 2.38
C THR A 96 -10.95 -2.43 2.99
N GLY A 97 -9.81 -1.75 2.88
CA GLY A 97 -8.50 -2.17 3.42
C GLY A 97 -8.07 -3.58 3.05
N TRP A 98 -7.31 -4.22 3.93
CA TRP A 98 -6.68 -5.52 3.71
C TRP A 98 -7.33 -6.68 4.47
N THR A 99 -8.50 -6.48 5.07
CA THR A 99 -9.17 -7.49 5.93
C THR A 99 -9.30 -8.86 5.26
N LYS A 100 -9.72 -8.90 3.99
CA LYS A 100 -9.83 -10.16 3.24
C LYS A 100 -8.46 -10.82 2.99
N THR A 101 -7.44 -10.03 2.66
CA THR A 101 -6.08 -10.52 2.45
C THR A 101 -5.48 -11.04 3.75
N VAL A 102 -5.59 -10.29 4.85
CA VAL A 102 -5.13 -10.70 6.18
C VAL A 102 -5.80 -12.01 6.58
N LYS A 103 -7.13 -12.09 6.49
CA LYS A 103 -7.88 -13.32 6.77
C LYS A 103 -7.39 -14.51 5.94
N TYR A 104 -7.15 -14.31 4.65
CA TYR A 104 -6.63 -15.36 3.79
C TYR A 104 -5.22 -15.81 4.23
N PHE A 105 -4.29 -14.89 4.44
CA PHE A 105 -2.92 -15.22 4.86
C PHE A 105 -2.91 -15.97 6.21
N LEU A 106 -3.73 -15.54 7.18
CA LEU A 106 -3.88 -16.24 8.45
C LEU A 106 -4.40 -17.68 8.27
N SER A 107 -5.34 -17.90 7.34
CA SER A 107 -5.81 -19.25 6.99
C SER A 107 -4.72 -20.14 6.37
N GLN A 108 -3.66 -19.54 5.85
CA GLN A 108 -2.50 -20.22 5.26
C GLN A 108 -1.30 -20.33 6.23
N GLY A 109 -1.51 -20.05 7.53
CA GLY A 109 -0.49 -20.21 8.57
C GLY A 109 0.44 -19.01 8.77
N TYR A 110 0.10 -17.83 8.24
CA TYR A 110 0.68 -16.57 8.73
C TYR A 110 0.06 -16.21 10.09
N THR A 111 0.73 -15.31 10.82
CA THR A 111 0.22 -14.67 12.05
C THR A 111 0.28 -13.15 11.90
N LEU A 112 -0.32 -12.39 12.82
CA LEU A 112 -0.18 -10.93 12.83
C LEU A 112 1.26 -10.47 13.11
N ALA A 113 2.12 -11.33 13.69
CA ALA A 113 3.56 -11.07 13.79
C ALA A 113 4.28 -11.10 12.41
N HIS A 114 3.61 -11.54 11.35
CA HIS A 114 4.13 -11.54 9.99
C HIS A 114 3.46 -10.49 9.08
N LEU A 115 2.35 -9.87 9.49
CA LEU A 115 1.50 -9.04 8.64
C LEU A 115 1.35 -7.65 9.24
N TYR A 116 1.72 -6.61 8.49
CA TYR A 116 1.79 -5.25 9.02
C TYR A 116 1.15 -4.23 8.07
N GLY A 117 0.26 -3.39 8.61
CA GLY A 117 -0.32 -2.28 7.86
C GLY A 117 -0.72 -1.14 8.79
N THR A 118 -0.56 0.09 8.32
CA THR A 118 -1.03 1.31 9.00
C THR A 118 -1.70 2.21 7.97
N SER A 119 -2.75 2.90 8.40
CA SER A 119 -3.47 3.81 7.51
C SER A 119 -2.71 5.12 7.34
N TRP A 120 -2.66 5.62 6.10
CA TRP A 120 -2.18 6.96 5.76
C TRP A 120 -3.35 7.81 5.26
N GLY A 121 -3.33 9.10 5.59
CA GLY A 121 -4.46 10.00 5.31
C GLY A 121 -5.76 9.63 6.06
N ASN A 122 -6.88 10.13 5.54
CA ASN A 122 -8.23 9.83 6.04
C ASN A 122 -8.98 8.92 5.05
N THR A 123 -10.10 8.36 5.50
CA THR A 123 -10.98 7.47 4.72
C THR A 123 -12.02 8.22 3.88
N ASN A 124 -11.87 9.53 3.69
CA ASN A 124 -12.85 10.34 2.97
C ASN A 124 -12.56 10.32 1.47
N THR A 125 -13.45 9.69 0.70
CA THR A 125 -13.32 9.58 -0.76
C THR A 125 -13.42 10.93 -1.48
N THR A 126 -14.12 11.91 -0.92
CA THR A 126 -14.19 13.25 -1.55
C THR A 126 -12.86 14.00 -1.45
N ALA A 127 -12.04 13.67 -0.46
CA ALA A 127 -10.71 14.24 -0.28
C ALA A 127 -9.63 13.53 -1.12
N ALA A 128 -9.99 12.50 -1.90
CA ALA A 128 -9.03 11.74 -2.70
C ALA A 128 -8.32 12.65 -3.73
N VAL A 129 -9.03 13.61 -4.32
CA VAL A 129 -8.48 14.54 -5.31
C VAL A 129 -7.42 15.49 -4.74
N GLU A 130 -7.42 15.67 -3.42
CA GLU A 130 -6.48 16.53 -2.68
C GLU A 130 -5.19 15.80 -2.30
N ARG A 131 -5.06 14.50 -2.61
CA ARG A 131 -3.89 13.69 -2.22
C ARG A 131 -2.86 13.59 -3.32
N ASP A 132 -1.68 14.12 -3.07
CA ASP A 132 -0.47 13.95 -3.83
C ASP A 132 0.58 13.15 -3.02
N HIS A 133 1.80 13.00 -3.54
CA HIS A 133 2.87 12.28 -2.86
C HIS A 133 3.72 13.25 -2.03
N ASP A 134 3.16 13.72 -0.92
CA ASP A 134 3.78 14.68 -0.01
C ASP A 134 4.89 14.09 0.90
N CYS A 135 5.68 14.97 1.50
CA CYS A 135 6.79 14.58 2.37
C CYS A 135 6.34 13.90 3.66
N ALA A 136 5.30 14.42 4.31
CA ALA A 136 4.77 13.89 5.55
C ALA A 136 4.32 12.42 5.42
N THR A 137 3.55 12.13 4.37
CA THR A 137 2.97 10.82 4.07
C THR A 137 4.06 9.82 3.72
N VAL A 138 4.95 10.15 2.78
CA VAL A 138 6.00 9.21 2.36
C VAL A 138 7.01 8.99 3.49
N THR A 139 7.38 10.03 4.25
CA THR A 139 8.26 9.88 5.40
C THR A 139 7.62 8.99 6.47
N ARG A 140 6.33 9.20 6.77
CA ARG A 140 5.57 8.38 7.70
C ARG A 140 5.58 6.90 7.29
N LEU A 141 5.28 6.60 6.04
CA LEU A 141 5.23 5.21 5.53
C LEU A 141 6.62 4.58 5.47
N ARG A 142 7.64 5.38 5.14
CA ARG A 142 9.03 4.95 5.18
C ARG A 142 9.44 4.54 6.60
N LYS A 143 9.11 5.36 7.58
CA LYS A 143 9.43 5.10 8.98
C LYS A 143 8.66 3.89 9.53
N PHE A 144 7.45 3.63 9.05
CA PHE A 144 6.72 2.42 9.38
C PHE A 144 7.44 1.17 8.83
N THR A 145 7.92 1.25 7.59
CA THR A 145 8.68 0.16 6.96
C THR A 145 9.96 -0.16 7.73
N GLU A 146 10.72 0.88 8.09
CA GLU A 146 11.93 0.73 8.92
C GLU A 146 11.60 0.16 10.31
N ALA A 147 10.54 0.65 10.96
CA ALA A 147 10.10 0.14 12.25
C ALA A 147 9.72 -1.34 12.20
N VAL A 148 9.01 -1.81 11.16
CA VAL A 148 8.67 -3.24 11.00
C VAL A 148 9.94 -4.07 10.82
N MET A 149 10.89 -3.61 10.00
CA MET A 149 12.18 -4.31 9.81
C MET A 149 12.98 -4.41 11.11
N GLU A 150 13.03 -3.33 11.89
CA GLU A 150 13.73 -3.29 13.18
C GLU A 150 13.03 -4.13 14.26
N TYR A 151 11.71 -4.03 14.36
CA TYR A 151 10.90 -4.75 15.33
C TYR A 151 10.97 -6.26 15.12
N THR A 152 10.89 -6.71 13.88
CA THR A 152 10.94 -8.14 13.52
C THR A 152 12.35 -8.71 13.45
N GLY A 153 13.37 -7.86 13.30
CA GLY A 153 14.75 -8.27 13.02
C GLY A 153 14.92 -8.99 11.67
N ALA A 154 13.93 -8.91 10.78
CA ALA A 154 13.92 -9.64 9.52
C ALA A 154 15.02 -9.14 8.56
N LYS A 155 15.67 -10.08 7.86
CA LYS A 155 16.71 -9.73 6.86
C LYS A 155 16.09 -9.11 5.61
N GLN A 156 14.89 -9.56 5.27
CA GLN A 156 14.11 -9.10 4.13
C GLN A 156 12.64 -8.94 4.51
N ILE A 157 11.92 -8.17 3.69
CA ILE A 157 10.47 -7.99 3.78
C ILE A 157 9.82 -8.21 2.41
N ASN A 158 8.52 -8.46 2.41
CA ASN A 158 7.67 -8.40 1.23
C ASN A 158 6.72 -7.22 1.33
N ILE A 159 6.33 -6.65 0.19
CA ILE A 159 5.38 -5.55 0.13
C ILE A 159 4.22 -5.92 -0.80
N ILE A 160 2.99 -5.74 -0.33
CA ILE A 160 1.78 -5.78 -1.15
C ILE A 160 1.17 -4.38 -1.12
N SER A 161 0.88 -3.84 -2.29
CA SER A 161 0.42 -2.46 -2.43
C SER A 161 -0.73 -2.37 -3.43
N HIS A 162 -1.65 -1.42 -3.21
CA HIS A 162 -2.81 -1.22 -4.08
C HIS A 162 -2.98 0.25 -4.47
N SER A 163 -3.38 0.51 -5.72
CA SER A 163 -3.69 1.86 -6.22
C SER A 163 -2.54 2.84 -5.99
N MET A 164 -2.80 4.04 -5.47
CA MET A 164 -1.79 5.02 -5.07
C MET A 164 -0.77 4.47 -4.04
N GLY A 165 -1.15 3.44 -3.28
CA GLY A 165 -0.22 2.71 -2.40
C GLY A 165 0.95 2.08 -3.15
N VAL A 166 0.81 1.76 -4.45
CA VAL A 166 1.89 1.20 -5.27
C VAL A 166 2.99 2.23 -5.53
N THR A 167 2.62 3.45 -5.92
CA THR A 167 3.57 4.54 -6.18
C THR A 167 4.19 5.05 -4.88
N LEU A 168 3.42 5.10 -3.78
CA LEU A 168 3.94 5.37 -2.43
C LEU A 168 4.96 4.30 -1.98
N ALA A 169 4.63 3.02 -2.12
CA ALA A 169 5.53 1.92 -1.76
C ALA A 169 6.83 1.99 -2.56
N ARG A 170 6.76 2.22 -3.88
CA ARG A 170 7.96 2.40 -4.72
C ARG A 170 8.83 3.55 -4.23
N LYS A 171 8.23 4.69 -3.86
CA LYS A 171 9.01 5.81 -3.33
C LYS A 171 9.61 5.52 -1.96
N VAL A 172 8.86 4.87 -1.07
CA VAL A 172 9.38 4.40 0.22
C VAL A 172 10.60 3.52 0.03
N ILE A 173 10.59 2.63 -0.98
CA ILE A 173 11.71 1.73 -1.23
C ILE A 173 12.89 2.45 -1.88
N PHE A 174 12.67 3.25 -2.93
CA PHE A 174 13.77 3.97 -3.57
C PHE A 174 14.38 5.03 -2.67
N GLY A 175 13.59 5.62 -1.78
CA GLY A 175 14.01 6.73 -0.94
C GLY A 175 14.37 7.96 -1.78
N GLY A 176 15.50 8.58 -1.47
CA GLY A 176 15.93 9.83 -2.10
C GLY A 176 15.12 11.03 -1.61
N TYR A 177 15.12 12.10 -2.40
CA TYR A 177 14.42 13.33 -2.06
C TYR A 177 13.03 13.39 -2.67
N ILE A 178 12.08 14.00 -1.96
CA ILE A 178 10.84 14.54 -2.53
C ILE A 178 10.91 16.05 -2.36
N ASN A 179 10.44 16.76 -3.39
CA ASN A 179 10.08 18.17 -3.28
C ASN A 179 8.56 18.22 -3.45
N ALA A 180 7.86 18.72 -2.44
CA ALA A 180 6.42 18.84 -2.40
C ALA A 180 6.03 20.17 -1.74
N GLU A 181 4.73 20.49 -1.70
CA GLU A 181 4.24 21.73 -1.08
C GLU A 181 4.60 21.82 0.41
N ASP A 182 4.64 20.68 1.11
CA ASP A 182 5.03 20.57 2.52
C ASP A 182 6.56 20.56 2.75
N GLY A 183 7.36 20.70 1.69
CA GLY A 183 8.79 20.96 1.72
C GLY A 183 9.66 19.99 0.92
N GLU A 184 10.97 20.10 1.10
CA GLU A 184 11.95 19.15 0.58
C GLU A 184 12.39 18.18 1.68
N CYS A 185 12.19 16.88 1.47
CA CYS A 185 12.52 15.85 2.45
C CYS A 185 13.37 14.73 1.87
N PHE A 186 14.40 14.35 2.61
CA PHE A 186 15.13 13.12 2.36
C PHE A 186 14.41 11.93 3.00
N ILE A 187 13.75 11.12 2.17
CA ILE A 187 12.98 9.94 2.62
C ILE A 187 13.91 8.89 3.22
N GLY A 188 15.11 8.72 2.65
CA GLY A 188 16.09 7.76 3.14
C GLY A 188 16.92 7.13 2.03
N LYS A 189 17.81 6.22 2.40
CA LYS A 189 18.57 5.42 1.43
C LYS A 189 17.68 4.33 0.81
N PRO A 190 18.01 3.87 -0.41
CA PRO A 190 17.27 2.80 -1.06
C PRO A 190 17.22 1.52 -0.21
N LEU A 191 16.04 0.90 -0.12
CA LEU A 191 15.78 -0.38 0.56
C LEU A 191 15.70 -1.56 -0.39
N GLY A 192 15.93 -1.41 -1.70
CA GLY A 192 15.70 -2.49 -2.68
C GLY A 192 16.35 -3.83 -2.32
N ASN A 193 17.56 -3.82 -1.75
CA ASN A 193 18.26 -5.04 -1.30
C ASN A 193 17.63 -5.72 -0.06
N LYS A 194 16.74 -5.02 0.64
CA LYS A 194 15.98 -5.49 1.80
C LYS A 194 14.56 -5.92 1.43
N VAL A 195 14.09 -5.64 0.20
CA VAL A 195 12.78 -6.05 -0.27
C VAL A 195 12.94 -7.31 -1.12
N ARG A 196 12.45 -8.43 -0.61
CA ARG A 196 12.44 -9.71 -1.32
C ARG A 196 11.48 -9.66 -2.49
N ALA A 197 10.22 -9.33 -2.23
CA ALA A 197 9.20 -9.21 -3.26
C ALA A 197 8.35 -7.95 -3.08
N ILE A 198 7.97 -7.33 -4.20
CA ILE A 198 6.91 -6.34 -4.26
C ILE A 198 5.80 -6.82 -5.20
N LEU A 199 4.57 -6.72 -4.74
CA LEU A 199 3.37 -6.89 -5.55
C LEU A 199 2.61 -5.55 -5.60
N GLY A 200 2.48 -4.99 -6.80
CA GLY A 200 1.61 -3.84 -7.08
C GLY A 200 0.28 -4.28 -7.68
N ILE A 201 -0.83 -3.82 -7.10
CA ILE A 201 -2.19 -4.12 -7.56
C ILE A 201 -2.83 -2.82 -8.05
N ALA A 202 -3.16 -2.73 -9.33
CA ALA A 202 -3.83 -1.57 -9.92
C ALA A 202 -3.14 -0.21 -9.65
N GLY A 203 -1.81 -0.17 -9.64
CA GLY A 203 -1.04 1.07 -9.44
C GLY A 203 -1.10 2.02 -10.64
N ALA A 204 -0.83 3.30 -10.46
CA ALA A 204 -0.74 4.27 -11.55
C ALA A 204 0.73 4.67 -11.81
N ASN A 205 1.58 3.69 -12.13
CA ASN A 205 3.02 3.89 -12.30
C ASN A 205 3.38 4.80 -13.48
N PHE A 206 2.48 4.95 -14.45
CA PHE A 206 2.62 5.84 -15.60
C PHE A 206 1.56 6.95 -15.61
N GLY A 207 0.90 7.18 -14.46
CA GLY A 207 -0.14 8.19 -14.29
C GLY A 207 -1.55 7.68 -14.61
N LEU A 208 -2.52 8.58 -14.60
CA LEU A 208 -3.94 8.29 -14.86
C LEU A 208 -4.43 9.11 -16.04
N CYS A 209 -5.11 8.51 -17.03
CA CYS A 209 -5.66 9.28 -18.15
C CYS A 209 -6.71 10.31 -17.71
N ALA A 210 -7.40 10.07 -16.60
CA ALA A 210 -8.29 11.05 -15.96
C ALA A 210 -7.55 12.31 -15.46
N CYS A 211 -6.23 12.25 -15.31
CA CYS A 211 -5.36 13.37 -14.92
C CYS A 211 -4.68 14.06 -16.12
N VAL A 212 -5.06 13.77 -17.38
CA VAL A 212 -4.53 14.51 -18.55
C VAL A 212 -5.00 15.96 -18.51
N GLY A 213 -4.09 16.89 -18.75
CA GLY A 213 -4.34 18.32 -18.70
C GLY A 213 -3.70 18.97 -17.49
N HIS A 214 -2.60 19.69 -17.69
CA HIS A 214 -1.86 20.37 -16.61
C HIS A 214 -2.76 21.23 -15.69
N TRP A 215 -3.80 21.86 -16.22
CA TRP A 215 -4.73 22.68 -15.44
C TRP A 215 -5.53 21.90 -14.39
N LEU A 216 -5.75 20.59 -14.56
CA LEU A 216 -6.41 19.75 -13.54
C LEU A 216 -5.59 19.69 -12.26
N GLY A 217 -4.25 19.69 -12.38
CA GLY A 217 -3.33 19.68 -11.24
C GLY A 217 -3.45 20.90 -10.33
N VAL A 218 -3.95 22.03 -10.86
CA VAL A 218 -4.19 23.26 -10.08
C VAL A 218 -5.38 23.11 -9.13
N MET A 219 -6.40 22.36 -9.55
CA MET A 219 -7.62 22.13 -8.77
C MET A 219 -7.55 20.85 -7.95
N TRP A 220 -6.87 19.83 -8.47
CA TRP A 220 -6.77 18.49 -7.91
C TRP A 220 -5.29 18.11 -7.77
N PRO A 221 -4.68 18.36 -6.60
CA PRO A 221 -3.29 17.99 -6.32
C PRO A 221 -2.92 16.56 -6.75
N THR A 222 -3.84 15.60 -6.64
CA THR A 222 -3.61 14.21 -7.09
C THR A 222 -3.22 14.09 -8.57
N CYS A 223 -3.59 15.06 -9.41
CA CYS A 223 -3.29 15.11 -10.83
C CYS A 223 -2.18 16.09 -11.22
N ASN A 224 -1.46 16.68 -10.25
CA ASN A 224 -0.39 17.64 -10.56
C ASN A 224 0.84 16.96 -11.22
N ASP A 225 1.65 17.75 -11.90
CA ASP A 225 2.82 17.31 -12.67
C ASP A 225 4.14 17.32 -11.89
N ASP A 226 4.12 17.67 -10.61
CA ASP A 226 5.29 17.56 -9.73
C ASP A 226 5.25 16.23 -8.97
N ASN A 227 4.33 16.08 -8.02
CA ASN A 227 4.19 14.91 -7.15
C ASN A 227 2.81 14.22 -7.24
N GLY A 228 2.01 14.52 -8.26
CA GLY A 228 0.76 13.84 -8.58
C GLY A 228 0.91 12.66 -9.55
N LEU A 229 -0.23 12.20 -10.08
CA LEU A 229 -0.39 11.09 -11.04
C LEU A 229 -0.61 11.57 -12.47
N TRP A 230 -0.08 12.75 -12.82
CA TRP A 230 -0.15 13.29 -14.17
C TRP A 230 0.54 12.35 -15.19
N PRO A 231 -0.18 11.90 -16.24
CA PRO A 231 0.35 10.96 -17.22
C PRO A 231 1.15 11.65 -18.35
N GLY A 232 1.33 12.97 -18.29
CA GLY A 232 1.78 13.77 -19.42
C GLY A 232 0.62 14.28 -20.28
N GLU A 233 0.90 15.32 -21.08
CA GLU A 233 -0.14 16.01 -21.86
C GLU A 233 -0.48 15.30 -23.17
N THR A 234 0.54 14.91 -23.94
CA THR A 234 0.36 14.27 -25.24
C THR A 234 1.61 13.51 -25.66
N CYS A 235 1.40 12.37 -26.31
CA CYS A 235 2.46 11.64 -27.02
C CYS A 235 2.89 12.30 -28.33
N TYR A 236 2.06 13.17 -28.90
CA TYR A 236 2.30 13.80 -30.20
C TYR A 236 2.06 15.31 -30.10
N PRO A 237 3.04 16.10 -29.62
CA PRO A 237 2.84 17.54 -29.40
C PRO A 237 2.47 18.33 -30.67
N ASN A 238 2.79 17.81 -31.85
CA ASN A 238 2.46 18.44 -33.14
C ASN A 238 1.26 17.80 -33.85
N ARG A 239 0.50 16.93 -33.16
CA ARG A 239 -0.64 16.22 -33.75
C ARG A 239 -1.74 16.01 -32.72
N LEU A 240 -2.98 16.10 -33.17
CA LEU A 240 -4.16 15.81 -32.35
C LEU A 240 -4.52 14.31 -32.37
N ASP A 241 -3.60 13.42 -32.79
CA ASP A 241 -3.87 11.99 -32.98
C ASP A 241 -3.56 11.16 -31.73
N GLY A 242 -4.58 10.90 -30.91
CA GLY A 242 -4.51 9.90 -29.84
C GLY A 242 -4.97 10.43 -28.50
N MET A 243 -5.97 9.77 -27.93
CA MET A 243 -6.34 9.93 -26.52
C MET A 243 -5.31 9.20 -25.64
N CYS A 244 -5.15 9.62 -24.38
CA CYS A 244 -4.25 8.94 -23.45
C CYS A 244 -4.47 7.41 -23.38
N ALA A 245 -5.72 6.98 -23.44
CA ALA A 245 -6.15 5.57 -23.46
C ALA A 245 -5.73 4.76 -24.71
N THR A 246 -5.23 5.42 -25.76
CA THR A 246 -5.10 4.79 -27.09
C THR A 246 -4.12 3.62 -27.07
N SER A 247 -4.58 2.45 -27.50
CA SER A 247 -3.77 1.23 -27.63
C SER A 247 -4.30 0.31 -28.74
N PRO A 248 -3.45 -0.20 -29.66
CA PRO A 248 -2.06 0.19 -29.85
C PRO A 248 -1.97 1.65 -30.32
N LEU A 249 -0.89 2.34 -29.96
CA LEU A 249 -0.64 3.68 -30.47
C LEU A 249 -0.34 3.64 -31.98
N PRO A 250 -0.76 4.66 -32.76
CA PRO A 250 -0.46 4.73 -34.19
C PRO A 250 1.03 4.86 -34.49
N TYR A 251 1.81 5.43 -33.56
CA TYR A 251 3.27 5.56 -33.62
C TYR A 251 3.87 5.32 -32.21
N PRO A 252 5.18 5.08 -32.08
CA PRO A 252 5.81 4.98 -30.76
C PRO A 252 5.75 6.32 -30.01
N CYS A 253 5.27 6.29 -28.76
CA CYS A 253 5.33 7.45 -27.87
C CYS A 253 6.73 7.57 -27.24
N ASN A 254 7.58 8.36 -27.89
CA ASN A 254 8.94 8.64 -27.45
C ASN A 254 9.01 10.02 -26.79
N GLY A 255 9.69 10.13 -25.65
CA GLY A 255 9.93 11.43 -24.99
C GLY A 255 8.74 11.98 -24.19
N LEU A 256 7.79 11.12 -23.82
CA LEU A 256 6.73 11.47 -22.89
C LEU A 256 7.30 11.71 -21.48
N THR A 257 6.82 12.77 -20.84
CA THR A 257 7.17 13.14 -19.47
C THR A 257 5.91 13.01 -18.61
N TYR A 258 5.98 12.14 -17.60
CA TYR A 258 4.98 12.03 -16.54
C TYR A 258 5.23 13.10 -15.47
N SER A 259 4.48 13.09 -14.37
CA SER A 259 4.84 13.92 -13.22
C SER A 259 6.29 13.68 -12.80
N LYS A 260 6.97 14.69 -12.27
CA LYS A 260 8.37 14.60 -11.85
C LYS A 260 8.59 13.41 -10.92
N PHE A 261 7.68 13.19 -9.98
CA PHE A 261 7.68 12.06 -9.07
C PHE A 261 7.64 10.71 -9.80
N LEU A 262 6.71 10.52 -10.75
CA LEU A 262 6.65 9.27 -11.52
C LEU A 262 7.89 9.10 -12.41
N MET A 263 8.39 10.18 -13.00
CA MET A 263 9.64 10.17 -13.77
C MET A 263 10.83 9.73 -12.91
N ASP A 264 10.95 10.24 -11.69
CA ASP A 264 12.01 9.84 -10.75
C ASP A 264 11.93 8.35 -10.40
N LEU A 265 10.71 7.83 -10.16
CA LEU A 265 10.51 6.41 -9.89
C LEU A 265 10.84 5.53 -11.11
N ASN A 266 10.41 5.94 -12.31
CA ASN A 266 10.52 5.14 -13.53
C ASN A 266 11.93 5.18 -14.15
N ASN A 267 12.67 6.26 -13.94
CA ASN A 267 14.06 6.41 -14.41
C ASN A 267 15.11 5.91 -13.40
N SER A 268 14.68 5.36 -12.26
CA SER A 268 15.58 4.76 -11.29
C SER A 268 16.41 3.63 -11.92
N LYS A 269 17.72 3.65 -11.69
CA LYS A 269 18.65 2.58 -12.10
C LYS A 269 18.63 1.39 -11.15
N MET A 270 17.92 1.52 -10.02
CA MET A 270 17.78 0.46 -9.03
C MET A 270 16.43 -0.23 -9.21
N LYS A 271 16.37 -1.52 -8.91
CA LYS A 271 15.11 -2.24 -8.78
C LYS A 271 14.47 -2.00 -7.41
N PRO A 272 13.13 -1.91 -7.30
CA PRO A 272 12.44 -1.76 -6.03
C PRO A 272 12.48 -3.05 -5.18
N ALA A 273 12.72 -4.22 -5.78
CA ALA A 273 12.81 -5.49 -5.05
C ALA A 273 13.65 -6.49 -5.85
N GLN A 274 13.94 -7.64 -5.22
CA GLN A 274 14.55 -8.78 -5.92
C GLN A 274 13.55 -9.44 -6.88
N HIS A 275 12.27 -9.49 -6.49
CA HIS A 275 11.17 -9.97 -7.31
C HIS A 275 10.06 -8.92 -7.40
N ILE A 276 9.60 -8.62 -8.60
CA ILE A 276 8.65 -7.54 -8.89
C ILE A 276 7.47 -8.13 -9.64
N PHE A 277 6.26 -7.96 -9.12
CA PHE A 277 5.04 -8.43 -9.75
C PHE A 277 4.00 -7.33 -9.83
N SER A 278 3.21 -7.38 -10.89
CA SER A 278 2.11 -6.44 -11.10
C SER A 278 0.81 -7.18 -11.40
N MET A 279 -0.30 -6.68 -10.87
CA MET A 279 -1.63 -7.22 -11.09
C MET A 279 -2.59 -6.09 -11.43
N TRP A 280 -3.44 -6.27 -12.43
CA TRP A 280 -4.50 -5.31 -12.74
C TRP A 280 -5.66 -5.96 -13.47
N SER A 281 -6.75 -5.22 -13.62
CA SER A 281 -7.92 -5.63 -14.38
C SER A 281 -8.12 -4.70 -15.58
N MET A 282 -8.51 -5.26 -16.72
CA MET A 282 -8.94 -4.48 -17.90
C MET A 282 -10.29 -3.78 -17.65
N GLY A 283 -11.09 -4.29 -16.71
CA GLY A 283 -12.38 -3.74 -16.31
C GLY A 283 -12.30 -2.82 -15.08
N ASP A 284 -11.10 -2.34 -14.73
CA ASP A 284 -10.90 -1.41 -13.62
C ASP A 284 -11.67 -0.10 -13.90
N ASP A 285 -12.62 0.22 -13.02
CA ASP A 285 -13.56 1.33 -13.14
C ASP A 285 -12.99 2.68 -12.68
N LEU A 286 -11.80 2.70 -12.08
CA LEU A 286 -11.10 3.92 -11.63
C LEU A 286 -9.90 4.24 -12.51
N ILE A 287 -9.04 3.25 -12.76
CA ILE A 287 -7.95 3.42 -13.72
C ILE A 287 -8.52 3.60 -15.13
N GLY A 288 -9.60 2.87 -15.44
CA GLY A 288 -10.30 2.95 -16.70
C GLY A 288 -9.48 2.42 -17.89
N ASP A 289 -10.02 2.62 -19.09
CA ASP A 289 -9.26 2.57 -20.35
C ASP A 289 -8.44 1.29 -20.59
N GLY A 290 -8.91 0.16 -20.07
CA GLY A 290 -8.17 -1.11 -20.17
C GLY A 290 -6.80 -1.06 -19.51
N ASN A 291 -6.62 -0.20 -18.49
CA ASN A 291 -5.36 0.07 -17.82
C ASN A 291 -4.30 0.79 -18.69
N MET A 292 -4.67 1.35 -19.84
CA MET A 292 -3.71 1.91 -20.78
C MET A 292 -3.47 3.41 -20.58
N VAL A 293 -2.19 3.78 -20.52
CA VAL A 293 -1.70 5.15 -20.59
C VAL A 293 -0.63 5.22 -21.67
N TRP A 294 -0.92 5.94 -22.74
CA TRP A 294 0.00 6.18 -23.84
C TRP A 294 0.59 4.89 -24.42
N GLY A 295 -0.29 3.90 -24.67
CA GLY A 295 0.08 2.59 -25.21
C GLY A 295 0.79 1.66 -24.21
N ARG A 296 0.80 1.99 -22.91
CA ARG A 296 1.44 1.18 -21.87
C ARG A 296 0.48 0.85 -20.72
N PRO A 297 0.51 -0.36 -20.14
CA PRO A 297 -0.26 -0.64 -18.93
C PRO A 297 0.23 0.19 -17.75
N THR A 298 -0.60 1.09 -17.21
CA THR A 298 -0.19 2.00 -16.12
C THR A 298 0.11 1.26 -14.82
N SER A 299 -0.52 0.10 -14.60
CA SER A 299 -0.31 -0.70 -13.39
C SER A 299 0.91 -1.58 -13.39
N GLU A 300 1.60 -1.69 -14.51
CA GLU A 300 2.88 -2.38 -14.55
C GLU A 300 3.95 -1.58 -13.79
N ILE A 301 4.57 -2.20 -12.78
CA ILE A 301 5.78 -1.67 -12.17
C ILE A 301 6.93 -1.90 -13.15
N PRO A 302 7.73 -0.87 -13.49
CA PRO A 302 8.93 -1.06 -14.31
C PRO A 302 9.82 -2.19 -13.77
N TYR A 303 10.31 -3.04 -14.67
CA TYR A 303 11.08 -4.25 -14.37
C TYR A 303 10.28 -5.41 -13.73
N SER A 304 8.95 -5.44 -13.88
CA SER A 304 8.11 -6.56 -13.45
C SER A 304 8.64 -7.89 -14.01
N ASP A 305 8.86 -8.87 -13.15
CA ASP A 305 9.24 -10.24 -13.50
C ASP A 305 8.02 -11.05 -13.98
N GLY A 306 6.81 -10.57 -13.70
CA GLY A 306 5.57 -11.16 -14.19
C GLY A 306 4.34 -10.30 -13.90
N ASN A 307 3.34 -10.42 -14.77
CA ASN A 307 2.10 -9.67 -14.69
C ASN A 307 0.89 -10.62 -14.72
N LYS A 308 -0.12 -10.38 -13.87
CA LYS A 308 -1.44 -11.04 -13.94
C LYS A 308 -2.50 -10.02 -14.35
N VAL A 309 -3.19 -10.31 -15.44
CA VAL A 309 -4.23 -9.43 -15.99
C VAL A 309 -5.59 -10.11 -15.87
N TYR A 310 -6.52 -9.44 -15.20
CA TYR A 310 -7.92 -9.87 -15.08
C TYR A 310 -8.79 -9.12 -16.10
N THR A 311 -9.99 -9.65 -16.36
CA THR A 311 -10.86 -9.06 -17.39
C THR A 311 -11.87 -8.08 -16.81
N ASN A 312 -12.55 -8.43 -15.71
CA ASN A 312 -13.82 -7.79 -15.31
C ASN A 312 -13.88 -7.34 -13.85
N TYR A 313 -12.76 -7.29 -13.13
CA TYR A 313 -12.77 -6.77 -11.76
C TYR A 313 -12.74 -5.25 -11.75
N THR A 314 -13.53 -4.64 -10.87
CA THR A 314 -13.40 -3.22 -10.52
C THR A 314 -12.06 -2.93 -9.84
N HIS A 315 -11.76 -1.66 -9.62
CA HIS A 315 -10.54 -1.21 -8.97
C HIS A 315 -10.33 -1.87 -7.59
N MET A 316 -11.40 -1.95 -6.82
CA MET A 316 -11.37 -2.55 -5.49
C MET A 316 -11.43 -4.08 -5.54
N GLU A 317 -12.22 -4.66 -6.46
CA GLU A 317 -12.29 -6.11 -6.63
C GLU A 317 -10.96 -6.73 -7.04
N THR A 318 -10.15 -6.01 -7.83
CA THR A 318 -8.81 -6.45 -8.22
C THR A 318 -7.92 -6.71 -7.00
N LYS A 319 -8.13 -5.99 -5.88
CA LYS A 319 -7.52 -6.27 -4.57
C LYS A 319 -8.31 -7.30 -3.77
N LEU A 320 -9.63 -7.17 -3.69
CA LEU A 320 -10.45 -7.92 -2.73
C LEU A 320 -10.72 -9.37 -3.12
N ASN A 321 -10.71 -9.68 -4.41
CA ASN A 321 -11.08 -11.00 -4.94
C ASN A 321 -9.87 -11.85 -5.35
N THR A 322 -8.65 -11.33 -5.17
CA THR A 322 -7.40 -11.95 -5.64
C THR A 322 -6.46 -12.33 -4.49
N THR A 323 -7.00 -12.52 -3.28
CA THR A 323 -6.18 -12.78 -2.08
C THR A 323 -5.35 -14.06 -2.17
N ALA A 324 -5.87 -15.07 -2.87
CA ALA A 324 -5.13 -16.31 -3.16
C ALA A 324 -3.94 -16.06 -4.10
N ASP A 325 -4.12 -15.25 -5.14
CA ASP A 325 -3.06 -14.89 -6.08
C ASP A 325 -2.00 -14.02 -5.39
N GLN A 326 -2.42 -13.09 -4.53
CA GLN A 326 -1.51 -12.30 -3.68
C GLN A 326 -0.62 -13.20 -2.80
N PHE A 327 -1.21 -14.19 -2.14
CA PHE A 327 -0.48 -15.15 -1.33
C PHE A 327 0.47 -16.02 -2.16
N HIS A 328 0.00 -16.56 -3.30
CA HIS A 328 0.80 -17.36 -4.20
C HIS A 328 2.03 -16.57 -4.66
N ILE A 329 1.84 -15.34 -5.13
CA ILE A 329 2.93 -14.50 -5.64
C ILE A 329 3.99 -14.23 -4.57
N ILE A 330 3.58 -13.87 -3.34
CA ILE A 330 4.54 -13.51 -2.28
C ILE A 330 5.26 -14.74 -1.69
N THR A 331 4.65 -15.93 -1.77
CA THR A 331 5.25 -17.17 -1.22
C THR A 331 6.02 -17.98 -2.26
N GLN A 332 5.56 -18.01 -3.51
CA GLN A 332 6.16 -18.79 -4.61
C GLN A 332 7.05 -17.94 -5.52
N LEU A 333 6.92 -16.61 -5.48
CA LEU A 333 7.68 -15.68 -6.33
C LEU A 333 7.43 -15.96 -7.82
N SER A 334 6.17 -16.24 -8.16
CA SER A 334 5.70 -16.52 -9.52
C SER A 334 4.26 -16.07 -9.72
N ILE A 335 3.86 -15.87 -10.98
CA ILE A 335 2.45 -15.61 -11.34
C ILE A 335 1.68 -16.94 -11.38
N PRO A 336 0.48 -17.03 -10.77
CA PRO A 336 -0.37 -18.22 -10.79
C PRO A 336 -1.11 -18.46 -12.10
#